data_AF-A0A1R3JV78-F1
#
_entry.id   AF-A0A1R3JV78-F1
#
_cell.length_a   1.000
_cell.length_b   1.000
_cell.length_c   1.000
_cell.angle_alpha   90.00
_cell.angle_beta   90.00
_cell.angle_gamma   90.00
#
_symmetry.space_group_name_H-M   'P 1'
#
loop_
_entity.id
_entity.type
_entity.pdbx_description
1 polymer ?
#
loop_
_entity_poly.entity_id
_entity_poly.type
_entity_poly.pdbx_seq_one_letter_code
_entity_poly.pdbx_strand_id
1 'polypeptide(L)'
;MAWMKDIAEKMQLKFDKYWGECNLLISIAAVLDSRNKMVLIDFAYKAIYSRDGASNQRRILLDSLNDLYMEYVDAYTAANFENLQSNDKLQSDGTKSVSSNSGKMVVLTGRS
;
A
#
# COMPACT_ATOMS: atom_id res chain seq x y z
N MET A 1 39.64 24.04 12.98
CA MET A 1 38.33 23.51 12.57
C MET A 1 38.19 21.99 12.76
N ALA A 2 38.81 21.39 13.78
CA ALA A 2 38.73 19.94 14.02
C ALA A 2 37.49 19.52 14.84
N TRP A 3 37.05 20.37 15.78
CA TRP A 3 35.90 20.10 16.65
C TRP A 3 34.56 20.04 15.89
N MET A 4 34.39 20.85 14.85
CA MET A 4 33.18 20.80 13.99
C MET A 4 33.07 19.47 13.24
N LYS A 5 34.20 18.92 12.77
CA LYS A 5 34.22 17.61 12.10
C LYS A 5 33.88 16.48 13.08
N ASP A 6 34.45 16.52 14.28
CA ASP A 6 34.21 15.51 15.32
C ASP A 6 32.74 15.51 15.79
N ILE A 7 32.09 16.67 15.85
CA ILE A 7 30.64 16.77 16.13
C ILE A 7 29.82 16.24 14.95
N ALA A 8 30.18 16.58 13.72
CA ALA A 8 29.48 16.12 12.53
C ALA A 8 29.55 14.59 12.39
N GLU A 9 30.73 13.98 12.60
CA GLU A 9 30.90 12.53 12.59
C GLU A 9 30.05 11.84 13.66
N LYS A 10 30.05 12.36 14.90
CA LYS A 10 29.20 11.81 15.97
C LYS A 10 27.71 11.89 15.68
N MET A 11 27.27 12.93 14.97
CA MET A 11 25.87 13.07 14.54
C MET A 11 25.53 12.14 13.37
N GLN A 12 26.44 12.01 12.41
CA GLN A 12 26.30 11.08 11.30
C GLN A 12 26.23 9.64 11.79
N LEU A 13 27.06 9.25 12.77
CA LEU A 13 27.05 7.90 13.33
C LEU A 13 25.72 7.54 14.01
N LYS A 14 25.08 8.52 14.67
CA LYS A 14 23.73 8.35 15.22
C LYS A 14 22.69 8.29 14.11
N PHE A 15 22.85 9.10 13.07
CA PHE A 15 21.97 9.06 11.90
C PHE A 15 22.01 7.68 11.25
N ASP A 16 23.19 7.19 10.91
CA ASP A 16 23.39 5.87 10.29
C ASP A 16 22.85 4.74 11.18
N LYS A 17 23.00 4.84 12.52
CA LYS A 17 22.47 3.84 13.47
C LYS A 17 20.94 3.74 13.47
N TYR A 18 20.22 4.85 13.35
CA TYR A 18 18.75 4.85 13.44
C TYR A 18 18.05 4.92 12.08
N TRP A 19 18.76 5.38 11.05
CA TRP A 19 18.21 5.61 9.71
C TRP A 19 18.78 4.66 8.65
N GLY A 20 19.86 3.92 8.94
CA GLY A 20 20.52 3.00 7.99
C GLY A 20 19.61 1.89 7.44
N GLU A 21 18.66 1.39 8.24
CA GLU A 21 17.67 0.38 7.82
C GLU A 21 16.24 0.93 7.68
N CYS A 22 15.95 2.15 8.15
CA CYS A 22 14.61 2.76 8.10
C CYS A 22 14.19 3.27 6.70
N ASN A 23 15.03 3.11 5.68
CA ASN A 23 14.78 3.68 4.36
C ASN A 23 13.50 3.15 3.70
N LEU A 24 13.13 1.87 3.88
CA LEU A 24 11.93 1.31 3.27
C LEU A 24 10.65 1.93 3.87
N LEU A 25 10.53 1.92 5.20
CA LEU A 25 9.36 2.43 5.92
C LEU A 25 9.13 3.92 5.64
N ILE A 26 10.20 4.73 5.69
CA ILE A 26 10.12 6.16 5.36
C ILE A 26 9.69 6.36 3.92
N SER A 27 10.17 5.52 3.01
CA SER A 27 9.84 5.66 1.61
C SER A 27 8.39 5.25 1.32
N ILE A 28 7.86 4.22 1.99
CA ILE A 28 6.44 3.87 1.93
C ILE A 28 5.60 5.04 2.48
N ALA A 29 5.95 5.57 3.66
CA ALA A 29 5.24 6.69 4.27
C ALA A 29 5.27 7.95 3.37
N ALA A 30 6.40 8.22 2.72
CA ALA A 30 6.54 9.33 1.78
C ALA A 30 5.65 9.13 0.54
N VAL A 31 5.60 7.93 -0.05
CA VAL A 31 4.74 7.62 -1.22
C VAL A 31 3.25 7.68 -0.87
N LEU A 32 2.88 7.28 0.35
CA LEU A 32 1.51 7.38 0.86
C LEU A 32 1.10 8.82 1.19
N ASP A 33 2.05 9.73 1.41
CA ASP A 33 1.74 11.15 1.51
C ASP A 33 1.39 11.70 0.12
N SER A 34 0.14 12.13 -0.06
CA SER A 34 -0.39 12.72 -1.30
C SER A 34 0.51 13.80 -1.93
N ARG A 35 1.29 14.51 -1.12
CA ARG A 35 2.19 15.59 -1.56
C ARG A 35 3.49 15.05 -2.15
N ASN A 36 3.95 13.90 -1.69
CA ASN A 36 5.25 13.32 -2.02
C ASN A 36 5.07 12.10 -2.93
N LYS A 37 4.94 12.36 -4.24
CA LYS A 37 4.90 11.29 -5.24
C LYS A 37 6.22 10.48 -5.26
N MET A 38 6.20 9.37 -6.00
CA MET A 38 7.36 8.53 -6.33
C MET A 38 8.62 9.30 -6.78
N VAL A 39 8.44 10.52 -7.32
CA VAL A 39 9.51 11.44 -7.74
C VAL A 39 10.49 11.78 -6.60
N LEU A 40 10.00 11.98 -5.37
CA LEU A 40 10.86 12.28 -4.22
C LEU A 40 11.78 11.10 -3.89
N ILE A 41 11.23 9.89 -3.95
CA ILE A 41 11.96 8.65 -3.71
C ILE A 41 12.96 8.37 -4.83
N ASP A 42 12.59 8.60 -6.09
CA ASP A 42 13.51 8.46 -7.20
C ASP A 42 14.70 9.41 -7.09
N PHE A 43 14.48 10.63 -6.59
CA PHE A 43 15.56 11.57 -6.30
C PHE A 43 16.42 11.09 -5.12
N ALA A 44 15.80 10.74 -3.99
CA ALA A 44 16.50 10.30 -2.79
C ALA A 44 17.32 9.02 -3.03
N TYR A 45 16.78 8.05 -3.77
CA TYR A 45 17.46 6.79 -4.01
C TYR A 45 18.65 6.93 -4.95
N LYS A 46 18.60 7.86 -5.91
CA LYS A 46 19.77 8.21 -6.73
C LYS A 46 20.87 8.88 -5.91
N ALA A 47 20.52 9.58 -4.83
CA ALA A 47 21.48 10.28 -3.98
C ALA A 47 22.12 9.37 -2.92
N ILE A 48 21.38 8.38 -2.43
CA ILE A 48 21.79 7.52 -1.30
C ILE A 48 22.38 6.18 -1.78
N TYR A 49 21.87 5.62 -2.88
CA TYR A 49 22.29 4.31 -3.36
C TYR A 49 23.10 4.40 -4.67
N SER A 50 23.98 3.43 -4.88
CA SER A 50 24.57 3.19 -6.20
C SER A 50 23.47 2.90 -7.23
N ARG A 51 23.74 3.15 -8.52
CA ARG A 51 22.75 3.03 -9.61
C ARG A 51 21.92 1.73 -9.54
N ASP A 52 22.57 0.60 -9.31
CA ASP A 52 21.92 -0.71 -9.23
C ASP A 52 21.13 -0.90 -7.93
N GLY A 53 21.67 -0.41 -6.81
CA GLY A 53 21.01 -0.43 -5.50
C GLY A 53 19.73 0.41 -5.47
N ALA A 54 19.74 1.58 -6.12
CA ALA A 54 18.57 2.45 -6.23
C ALA A 54 17.41 1.76 -6.98
N SER A 55 17.74 0.99 -8.02
CA SER A 55 16.75 0.24 -8.79
C SER A 55 16.15 -0.91 -7.99
N ASN A 56 16.99 -1.66 -7.28
CA ASN A 56 16.53 -2.74 -6.42
C ASN A 56 15.64 -2.23 -5.28
N GLN A 57 16.06 -1.14 -4.60
CA GLN A 57 15.29 -0.57 -3.50
C GLN A 57 13.93 -0.04 -3.97
N ARG A 58 13.88 0.60 -5.16
CA ARG A 58 12.61 1.04 -5.75
C ARG A 58 11.68 -0.14 -6.06
N ARG A 59 12.22 -1.26 -6.54
CA ARG A 59 11.43 -2.46 -6.79
C ARG A 59 10.83 -3.00 -5.48
N ILE A 60 11.66 -3.14 -4.44
CA ILE A 60 11.21 -3.60 -3.13
C ILE A 60 10.10 -2.70 -2.58
N LEU A 61 10.21 -1.37 -2.73
CA LEU A 61 9.14 -0.45 -2.34
C LEU A 61 7.83 -0.69 -3.05
N LEU A 62 7.87 -0.84 -4.38
CA LEU A 62 6.67 -1.05 -5.18
C LEU A 62 6.03 -2.39 -4.84
N ASP A 63 6.84 -3.44 -4.66
CA ASP A 63 6.39 -4.76 -4.23
C ASP A 63 5.70 -4.66 -2.86
N SER A 64 6.32 -4.00 -1.87
CA SER A 64 5.73 -3.80 -0.53
C SER A 64 4.44 -2.97 -0.55
N LEU A 65 4.35 -1.95 -1.41
CA LEU A 65 3.13 -1.14 -1.55
C LEU A 65 2.00 -1.95 -2.19
N ASN A 66 2.34 -2.79 -3.17
CA ASN A 66 1.38 -3.70 -3.79
C ASN A 66 0.87 -4.74 -2.78
N ASP A 67 1.76 -5.33 -1.99
CA ASP A 67 1.38 -6.30 -0.95
C ASP A 67 0.41 -5.67 0.06
N LEU A 68 0.70 -4.45 0.52
CA LEU A 68 -0.18 -3.70 1.41
C LEU A 68 -1.55 -3.41 0.78
N TYR A 69 -1.57 -3.10 -0.51
CA TYR A 69 -2.81 -2.86 -1.24
C TYR A 69 -3.64 -4.14 -1.39
N MET A 70 -3.01 -5.28 -1.70
CA MET A 70 -3.72 -6.55 -1.81
C MET A 70 -4.33 -6.97 -0.47
N GLU A 71 -3.58 -6.82 0.63
CA GLU A 71 -4.10 -7.07 1.98
C GLU A 71 -5.32 -6.18 2.30
N TYR A 72 -5.26 -4.90 1.92
CA TYR A 72 -6.40 -3.98 2.08
C TYR A 72 -7.63 -4.43 1.26
N VAL A 73 -7.43 -4.83 0.00
CA VAL A 73 -8.51 -5.31 -0.88
C VAL A 73 -9.15 -6.58 -0.30
N ASP A 74 -8.34 -7.55 0.12
CA ASP A 74 -8.81 -8.80 0.71
C ASP A 74 -9.64 -8.54 1.97
N ALA A 75 -9.14 -7.67 2.87
CA ALA A 75 -9.86 -7.28 4.09
C ALA A 75 -11.18 -6.55 3.77
N TYR A 76 -11.18 -5.66 2.79
CA TYR A 76 -12.37 -4.95 2.35
C TYR A 76 -13.41 -5.89 1.72
N THR A 77 -12.98 -6.83 0.88
CA THR A 77 -13.86 -7.84 0.29
C THR A 77 -14.45 -8.77 1.35
N ALA A 78 -13.66 -9.20 2.33
CA ALA A 78 -14.14 -9.99 3.46
C ALA A 78 -15.21 -9.24 4.28
N ALA A 79 -14.95 -7.97 4.64
CA ALA A 79 -15.88 -7.15 5.40
C ALA A 79 -17.20 -6.89 4.62
N ASN A 80 -17.12 -6.73 3.30
CA ASN A 80 -18.31 -6.58 2.46
C ASN A 80 -19.11 -7.88 2.36
N PHE A 81 -18.45 -9.03 2.30
CA PHE A 81 -19.13 -10.34 2.29
C PHE A 81 -19.89 -10.59 3.60
N GLU A 82 -19.33 -10.23 4.75
CA GLU A 82 -20.03 -10.29 6.04
C GLU A 82 -21.23 -9.33 6.11
N ASN A 83 -21.11 -8.14 5.54
CA ASN A 83 -22.24 -7.20 5.43
C ASN A 83 -23.37 -7.75 4.53
N LEU A 84 -23.04 -8.44 3.45
CA LEU A 84 -24.03 -9.08 2.56
C LEU A 84 -24.74 -10.26 3.26
N GLN A 85 -24.01 -11.11 4.00
CA GLN A 85 -24.62 -12.21 4.76
C GLN A 85 -25.50 -11.73 5.92
N SER A 86 -25.15 -10.61 6.54
CA SER A 86 -25.94 -10.03 7.64
C SER A 86 -27.27 -9.44 7.16
N ASN A 87 -27.34 -8.96 5.91
CA ASN A 87 -28.58 -8.45 5.31
C ASN A 87 -29.53 -9.56 4.83
N ASP A 88 -29.04 -10.77 4.53
CA ASP A 88 -29.86 -11.91 4.11
C ASP A 88 -30.56 -12.62 5.29
N LYS A 89 -30.03 -12.46 6.52
CA LYS A 89 -30.64 -13.02 7.74
C LYS A 89 -31.85 -12.25 8.28
N LEU A 90 -32.27 -11.16 7.63
CA LEU A 90 -33.47 -10.40 7.98
C LEU A 90 -34.58 -10.51 6.91
N GLN A 91 -34.66 -11.60 6.16
CA GLN A 91 -35.86 -11.96 5.36
C GLN A 91 -36.12 -13.47 5.42
N SER A 92 -36.32 -13.99 6.63
CA SER A 92 -36.85 -15.34 6.80
C SER A 92 -37.72 -15.40 8.04
N ASP A 93 -38.85 -14.70 8.02
CA ASP A 93 -40.04 -15.25 8.66
C ASP A 93 -41.30 -15.03 7.81
N GLY A 94 -41.75 -16.15 7.23
CA GLY A 94 -43.09 -16.49 6.74
C GLY A 94 -43.98 -15.43 6.10
N THR A 95 -44.07 -15.44 4.76
CA THR A 95 -45.36 -15.67 4.07
C THR A 95 -45.17 -15.99 2.59
N LYS A 96 -45.74 -17.12 2.15
CA LYS A 96 -45.83 -17.51 0.74
C LYS A 96 -46.83 -16.59 0.02
N SER A 97 -46.40 -15.89 -1.02
CA SER A 97 -47.28 -15.52 -2.13
C SER A 97 -46.49 -15.31 -3.42
N VAL A 98 -47.04 -15.90 -4.48
CA VAL A 98 -46.58 -15.89 -5.87
C VAL A 98 -46.53 -14.46 -6.42
N SER A 99 -45.43 -14.08 -7.08
CA SER A 99 -45.48 -13.18 -8.24
C SER A 99 -44.18 -13.22 -9.05
N SER A 100 -44.31 -13.46 -10.34
CA SER A 100 -43.26 -13.54 -11.35
C SER A 100 -42.53 -12.20 -11.55
N ASN A 101 -41.23 -12.23 -11.87
CA ASN A 101 -40.77 -11.59 -13.11
C ASN A 101 -39.36 -12.02 -13.56
N SER A 102 -39.29 -12.19 -14.88
CA SER A 102 -38.13 -12.48 -15.70
C SER A 102 -37.07 -11.37 -15.65
N GLY A 103 -35.81 -11.73 -15.47
CA GLY A 103 -34.67 -10.83 -15.66
C GLY A 103 -33.38 -11.61 -15.92
N LYS A 104 -33.11 -11.94 -17.20
CA LYS A 104 -31.86 -12.55 -17.66
C LYS A 104 -30.68 -11.63 -17.33
N MET A 105 -29.74 -12.09 -16.50
CA MET A 105 -28.47 -11.40 -16.27
C MET A 105 -27.48 -11.81 -17.37
N VAL A 106 -27.26 -10.93 -18.35
CA VAL A 106 -26.28 -11.14 -19.43
C VAL A 106 -24.91 -10.71 -18.94
N VAL A 107 -23.97 -11.66 -18.88
CA VAL A 107 -22.55 -11.44 -18.60
C VAL A 107 -21.93 -10.73 -19.82
N LEU A 108 -21.40 -9.53 -19.63
CA LEU A 108 -20.57 -8.83 -20.62
C LEU A 108 -19.10 -8.93 -20.21
N THR A 109 -18.42 -9.95 -20.71
CA THR A 109 -16.95 -9.96 -20.83
C THR A 109 -16.53 -9.03 -21.96
N GLY A 110 -15.83 -7.94 -21.63
CA GLY A 110 -15.22 -7.03 -22.60
C GLY A 110 -13.69 -7.12 -22.52
N ARG A 111 -13.09 -7.81 -23.51
CA ARG A 111 -11.68 -7.68 -23.91
C ARG A 111 -11.57 -6.46 -24.85
N SER A 112 -10.56 -5.63 -24.63
CA SER A 112 -9.76 -4.95 -25.66
C SER A 112 -8.39 -4.65 -25.07
#